data_AF-A0A5J4N3K7-F1
#
_entry.id   AF-A0A5J4N3K7-F1
#
_cell.length_a   1.000
_cell.length_b   1.000
_cell.length_c   1.000
_cell.angle_alpha   90.00
_cell.angle_beta   90.00
_cell.angle_gamma   90.00
#
_symmetry.space_group_name_H-M   'P 1'
#
loop_
_entity.id
_entity.type
_entity.pdbx_description
1 polymer ?
#
loop_
_entity_poly.entity_id
_entity_poly.type
_entity_poly.pdbx_seq_one_letter_code
_entity_poly.pdbx_strand_id
1 'polypeptide(L)'
;MGFSALLTLWYMTVELARPGAYAVPNEIISSAMWRKSATRQFRYFQNTPMYGLAYNITSVPKNMILFVGDGMSSSTITGARYLKAANMNKSAGDVVLDWELWSTVSLLHTYSANRMTTDSAAAATALLCGNF
;
A
#
# COMPACT_ATOMS: atom_id res chain seq x y z
N MET A 1 14.01 43.79 14.41
CA MET A 1 14.54 42.43 14.67
C MET A 1 13.37 41.46 14.67
N GLY A 2 13.04 40.78 13.57
CA GLY A 2 11.85 39.91 13.55
C GLY A 2 11.67 39.01 12.33
N PHE A 3 12.26 39.36 11.19
CA PHE A 3 12.15 38.54 9.97
C PHE A 3 13.24 37.45 9.84
N SER A 4 14.41 37.64 10.45
CA SER A 4 15.53 36.69 10.33
C SER A 4 15.30 35.39 11.11
N ALA A 5 14.64 35.46 12.28
CA ALA A 5 14.39 34.29 13.12
C ALA A 5 13.32 33.35 12.56
N LEU A 6 12.30 33.88 11.87
CA LEU A 6 11.28 33.06 11.21
C LEU A 6 11.82 32.38 9.96
N LEU A 7 12.71 33.04 9.20
CA LEU A 7 13.35 32.47 8.03
C LEU A 7 14.33 31.35 8.43
N THR A 8 15.09 31.52 9.51
CA THR A 8 15.98 30.46 10.03
C THR A 8 15.20 29.30 10.65
N LEU A 9 14.10 29.56 11.36
CA LEU A 9 13.23 28.49 11.86
C LEU A 9 12.66 27.69 10.69
N TRP A 10 12.16 28.37 9.64
CA TRP A 10 11.62 27.72 8.45
C TRP A 10 12.68 26.91 7.70
N TYR A 11 13.91 27.45 7.56
CA TYR A 11 15.04 26.73 6.96
C TYR A 11 15.40 25.47 7.74
N MET A 12 15.47 25.55 9.08
CA MET A 12 15.77 24.41 9.94
C MET A 12 14.67 23.33 9.90
N THR A 13 13.40 23.71 9.85
CA THR A 13 12.28 22.75 9.73
C THR A 13 12.26 22.05 8.37
N VAL A 14 12.62 22.77 7.30
CA VAL A 14 12.68 22.20 5.93
C VAL A 14 13.91 21.30 5.74
N GLU A 15 15.05 21.62 6.34
CA GLU A 15 16.26 20.78 6.29
C GLU A 15 16.12 19.50 7.14
N LEU A 16 15.54 19.58 8.34
CA LEU A 16 15.30 18.41 9.20
C LEU A 16 14.27 17.43 8.61
N ALA A 17 13.37 17.90 7.74
CA ALA A 17 12.36 17.08 7.06
C ALA A 17 12.81 16.54 5.69
N ARG A 18 13.99 16.94 5.18
CA ARG A 18 14.63 16.25 4.07
C ARG A 18 15.53 15.17 4.65
N PRO A 19 15.09 13.90 4.76
CA PRO A 19 16.06 12.81 4.81
C PRO A 19 17.01 13.04 3.63
N GLY A 20 18.31 13.17 3.92
CA GLY A 20 19.31 13.65 2.97
C GLY A 20 19.09 13.02 1.61
N ALA A 21 19.06 13.85 0.57
CA ALA A 21 18.70 13.45 -0.79
C ALA A 21 19.41 12.14 -1.14
N TYR A 22 18.68 11.03 -1.08
CA TYR A 22 19.25 9.73 -1.35
C TYR A 22 19.69 9.80 -2.82
N ALA A 23 20.98 9.69 -3.08
CA ALA A 23 21.49 9.69 -4.45
C ALA A 23 20.83 8.51 -5.16
N VAL A 24 19.81 8.78 -5.98
CA VAL A 24 19.09 7.74 -6.71
C VAL A 24 20.10 7.16 -7.70
N PRO A 25 20.44 5.86 -7.60
CA PRO A 25 21.38 5.26 -8.53
C PRO A 25 20.90 5.47 -9.97
N ASN A 26 21.83 5.79 -10.88
CA ASN A 26 21.51 6.00 -12.31
C ASN A 26 20.76 4.81 -12.94
N GLU A 27 20.96 3.61 -12.39
CA GLU A 27 20.23 2.41 -12.77
C GLU A 27 18.72 2.53 -12.54
N ILE A 28 18.28 3.19 -11.46
CA ILE A 28 16.85 3.37 -11.14
C ILE A 28 16.16 4.33 -12.10
N ILE A 29 16.90 5.30 -12.60
CA ILE A 29 16.41 6.32 -13.54
C ILE A 29 16.34 5.72 -14.96
N SER A 30 17.10 4.66 -15.24
CA SER A 30 17.17 4.05 -16.57
C SER A 30 15.85 3.40 -16.98
N SER A 31 15.34 3.77 -18.16
CA SER A 31 14.15 3.17 -18.77
C SER A 31 14.29 1.65 -18.96
N ALA A 32 15.52 1.15 -19.14
CA ALA A 32 15.81 -0.27 -19.24
C ALA A 32 15.46 -1.03 -17.95
N MET A 33 15.68 -0.43 -16.79
CA MET A 33 15.37 -1.05 -15.50
C MET A 33 13.85 -1.15 -15.28
N TRP A 34 13.10 -0.09 -15.59
CA TRP A 34 11.64 -0.10 -15.54
C TRP A 34 11.04 -1.14 -16.49
N ARG A 35 11.55 -1.20 -17.73
CA ARG A 35 11.14 -2.22 -18.70
C ARG A 35 11.43 -3.63 -18.19
N LYS A 36 12.61 -3.88 -17.62
CA LYS A 36 12.99 -5.17 -17.03
C LYS A 36 12.06 -5.56 -15.87
N SER A 37 11.74 -4.61 -15.00
CA SER A 37 10.85 -4.81 -13.86
C SER A 37 9.41 -5.10 -14.29
N ALA A 38 8.87 -4.32 -15.23
CA ALA A 38 7.55 -4.56 -15.80
C ALA A 38 7.47 -5.93 -16.51
N THR A 39 8.49 -6.27 -17.31
CA THR A 39 8.57 -7.57 -17.99
C THR A 39 8.61 -8.73 -16.99
N ARG A 40 9.33 -8.58 -15.87
CA ARG A 40 9.36 -9.57 -14.80
C ARG A 40 7.99 -9.77 -14.18
N GLN A 41 7.29 -8.68 -13.84
CA GLN A 41 5.95 -8.75 -13.23
C GLN A 41 4.94 -9.38 -14.18
N PHE A 42 4.98 -9.04 -15.46
CA PHE A 42 4.12 -9.64 -16.46
C PHE A 42 4.36 -11.14 -16.60
N ARG A 43 5.63 -11.59 -16.66
CA ARG A 43 5.97 -13.02 -16.69
C ARG A 43 5.55 -13.73 -15.41
N TYR A 44 5.73 -13.10 -14.25
CA TYR A 44 5.26 -13.64 -12.98
C TYR A 44 3.76 -13.88 -13.04
N PHE A 45 2.99 -12.88 -13.45
CA PHE A 45 1.54 -12.99 -13.62
C PHE A 45 1.13 -14.11 -14.59
N GLN A 46 1.76 -14.19 -15.76
CA GLN A 46 1.48 -15.26 -16.75
C GLN A 46 1.74 -16.67 -16.20
N ASN A 47 2.70 -16.81 -15.28
CA ASN A 47 3.07 -18.09 -14.68
C ASN A 47 2.29 -18.39 -13.38
N THR A 48 1.46 -17.46 -12.89
CA THR A 48 0.63 -17.70 -11.70
C THR A 48 -0.61 -18.54 -12.05
N PRO A 49 -1.11 -19.36 -11.11
CA PRO A 49 -2.32 -20.18 -11.31
C PRO A 49 -3.58 -19.36 -11.66
N MET A 50 -3.56 -18.05 -11.39
CA MET A 50 -4.64 -17.09 -11.67
C MET A 50 -4.92 -16.88 -13.16
N TYR A 51 -3.91 -16.97 -14.04
CA TYR A 51 -4.07 -16.69 -15.48
C TYR A 51 -4.31 -17.97 -16.32
N GLY A 52 -4.51 -19.13 -15.69
CA GLY A 52 -4.76 -20.41 -16.38
C GLY A 52 -6.14 -21.01 -16.07
N LEU A 53 -6.45 -22.13 -16.73
CA LEU A 53 -7.62 -23.01 -16.45
C LEU A 53 -7.67 -23.53 -14.98
N ALA A 54 -6.66 -23.21 -14.18
CA ALA A 54 -6.52 -23.54 -12.76
C ALA A 54 -7.19 -22.51 -11.80
N TYR A 55 -7.75 -21.40 -12.29
CA TYR A 55 -8.73 -20.62 -11.51
C TYR A 55 -10.11 -21.30 -11.50
N ASN A 56 -10.11 -22.62 -11.33
CA ASN A 56 -11.29 -23.41 -11.05
C ASN A 56 -11.09 -24.03 -9.67
N ILE A 57 -10.94 -23.16 -8.67
CA ILE A 57 -11.07 -23.56 -7.26
C ILE A 57 -12.57 -23.83 -7.06
N THR A 58 -13.03 -24.97 -7.57
CA THR A 58 -14.40 -25.47 -7.39
C THR A 58 -14.60 -26.05 -6.00
N SER A 59 -13.51 -26.30 -5.27
CA SER A 59 -13.58 -26.81 -3.92
C SER A 59 -13.94 -25.70 -2.95
N VAL A 60 -14.99 -25.94 -2.17
CA VAL A 60 -15.40 -25.07 -1.07
C VAL A 60 -14.25 -24.99 -0.06
N PRO A 61 -13.82 -23.77 0.35
CA PRO A 61 -12.74 -23.62 1.31
C PRO A 61 -13.14 -24.18 2.68
N LYS A 62 -12.23 -24.92 3.33
CA LYS A 62 -12.46 -25.48 4.68
C LYS A 62 -12.35 -24.43 5.79
N ASN A 63 -11.49 -23.42 5.59
CA ASN A 63 -11.18 -22.39 6.58
C ASN A 63 -11.27 -21.01 5.92
N MET A 64 -11.76 -20.04 6.67
CA MET A 64 -11.81 -18.63 6.26
C MET A 64 -11.10 -17.78 7.31
N ILE A 65 -10.20 -16.91 6.87
CA ILE A 65 -9.50 -15.94 7.72
C ILE A 65 -9.75 -14.56 7.12
N LEU A 66 -10.30 -13.66 7.93
CA LEU A 66 -10.54 -12.27 7.54
C LEU A 66 -9.66 -11.35 8.40
N PHE A 67 -8.78 -10.59 7.74
CA PHE A 67 -7.98 -9.56 8.38
C PHE A 67 -8.66 -8.20 8.20
N VAL A 68 -8.98 -7.53 9.31
CA VAL A 68 -9.64 -6.20 9.29
C VAL A 68 -8.67 -5.15 9.83
N GLY A 69 -8.27 -4.22 8.98
CA GLY A 69 -7.55 -3.01 9.38
C GLY A 69 -8.54 -1.87 9.61
N ASP A 70 -8.97 -1.66 10.86
CA ASP A 70 -9.88 -0.57 11.18
C ASP A 70 -9.22 0.80 10.89
N GLY A 71 -9.92 1.66 10.15
CA GLY A 71 -9.37 2.95 9.68
C GLY A 71 -8.19 2.86 8.70
N MET A 72 -7.90 1.68 8.13
CA MET A 72 -6.74 1.49 7.24
C MET A 72 -7.04 1.94 5.80
N SER A 73 -6.94 3.23 5.55
CA SER A 73 -7.03 3.83 4.21
C SER A 73 -5.79 3.57 3.35
N SER A 74 -5.84 3.91 2.06
CA SER A 74 -4.68 3.79 1.14
C SER A 74 -3.47 4.64 1.57
N SER A 75 -3.70 5.78 2.22
CA SER A 75 -2.63 6.61 2.81
C SER A 75 -2.01 5.93 4.03
N THR A 76 -2.82 5.28 4.87
CA THR A 76 -2.35 4.49 6.02
C THR A 76 -1.45 3.33 5.55
N ILE A 77 -1.86 2.61 4.49
CA ILE A 77 -1.06 1.52 3.88
C ILE A 77 0.29 2.07 3.39
N THR A 78 0.27 3.19 2.67
CA THR A 78 1.50 3.82 2.18
C THR A 78 2.40 4.25 3.34
N GLY A 79 1.86 4.89 4.37
CA GLY A 79 2.60 5.27 5.57
C GLY A 79 3.23 4.07 6.30
N ALA A 80 2.49 2.95 6.40
CA ALA A 80 3.03 1.71 6.97
C ALA A 80 4.20 1.15 6.15
N ARG A 81 4.16 1.27 4.81
CA ARG A 81 5.29 0.89 3.95
C ARG A 81 6.52 1.74 4.22
N TYR A 82 6.36 3.05 4.35
CA TYR A 82 7.45 3.96 4.72
C TYR A 82 8.04 3.61 6.09
N LEU A 83 7.18 3.34 7.08
CA LEU A 83 7.61 2.95 8.41
C LEU A 83 8.38 1.61 8.39
N LYS A 84 7.88 0.60 7.67
CA LYS A 84 8.56 -0.70 7.51
C LYS A 84 9.93 -0.52 6.84
N ALA A 85 10.03 0.34 5.82
CA ALA A 85 11.28 0.62 5.14
C ALA A 85 12.28 1.36 6.01
N ALA A 86 11.83 2.36 6.78
CA ALA A 86 12.65 3.07 7.75
C ALA A 86 13.22 2.10 8.81
N ASN A 87 12.40 1.20 9.34
CA ASN A 87 12.84 0.18 10.31
C ASN A 87 13.85 -0.82 9.73
N MET A 88 13.88 -0.99 8.41
CA MET A 88 14.82 -1.86 7.70
C MET A 88 16.04 -1.12 7.13
N ASN A 89 16.16 0.20 7.34
CA ASN A 89 17.13 1.06 6.66
C ASN A 89 17.12 0.87 5.13
N LYS A 90 15.93 0.71 4.54
CA LYS A 90 15.71 0.56 3.09
C LYS A 90 14.90 1.73 2.54
N SER A 91 14.93 1.91 1.22
CA SER A 91 14.02 2.82 0.54
C SER A 91 12.58 2.29 0.61
N ALA A 92 11.60 3.19 0.75
CA ALA A 92 10.18 2.83 0.79
C ALA A 92 9.70 2.12 -0.48
N GLY A 93 10.32 2.39 -1.63
CA GLY A 93 9.98 1.73 -2.90
C GLY A 93 10.46 0.27 -2.98
N ASP A 94 11.40 -0.13 -2.12
CA ASP A 94 12.02 -1.47 -2.14
C ASP A 94 11.37 -2.43 -1.15
N VAL A 95 10.35 -1.97 -0.42
CA VAL A 95 9.67 -2.71 0.62
C VAL A 95 8.19 -2.82 0.30
N VAL A 96 7.64 -4.01 0.48
CA VAL A 96 6.21 -4.31 0.30
C VAL A 96 5.63 -4.84 1.61
N LEU A 97 4.33 -4.63 1.81
CA LEU A 97 3.59 -5.25 2.91
C LEU A 97 3.18 -6.67 2.51
N ASP A 98 3.00 -7.55 3.49
CA ASP A 98 2.89 -8.99 3.21
C ASP A 98 1.59 -9.33 2.44
N TRP A 99 0.53 -8.55 2.65
CA TRP A 99 -0.72 -8.69 1.91
C TRP A 99 -0.71 -8.06 0.50
N GLU A 100 0.29 -7.23 0.18
CA GLU A 100 0.45 -6.68 -1.19
C GLU A 100 0.99 -7.73 -2.17
N LEU A 101 1.50 -8.84 -1.64
CA LEU A 101 1.92 -10.01 -2.40
C LEU A 101 0.77 -10.98 -2.68
N TRP A 102 -0.42 -10.74 -2.13
CA TRP A 102 -1.60 -11.55 -2.42
C TRP A 102 -1.98 -11.43 -3.91
N SER A 103 -2.55 -12.50 -4.45
CA SER A 103 -2.83 -12.62 -5.89
C SER A 103 -3.89 -11.66 -6.41
N THR A 104 -4.76 -11.17 -5.54
CA THR A 104 -5.94 -10.38 -5.90
C THR A 104 -6.08 -9.19 -4.97
N VAL A 105 -6.42 -8.05 -5.56
CA VAL A 105 -6.82 -6.83 -4.85
C VAL A 105 -8.15 -6.36 -5.42
N SER A 106 -9.02 -5.84 -4.55
CA SER A 106 -10.30 -5.25 -4.94
C SER A 106 -10.54 -3.97 -4.17
N LEU A 107 -11.39 -3.11 -4.71
CA LEU A 107 -11.89 -1.92 -4.03
C LEU A 107 -13.27 -2.21 -3.45
N LEU A 108 -13.52 -1.74 -2.24
CA LEU A 108 -14.78 -1.89 -1.54
C LEU A 108 -15.44 -0.52 -1.38
N HIS A 109 -16.73 -0.44 -1.68
CA HIS A 109 -17.53 0.71 -1.28
C HIS A 109 -17.88 0.57 0.20
N THR A 110 -17.61 1.62 0.97
CA THR A 110 -17.74 1.56 2.43
C THR A 110 -18.89 2.40 2.96
N TYR A 111 -19.78 2.94 2.13
CA TYR A 111 -20.94 3.70 2.62
C TYR A 111 -21.95 2.78 3.33
N SER A 112 -22.76 3.35 4.21
CA SER A 112 -23.81 2.67 4.98
C SER A 112 -25.18 3.08 4.45
N ALA A 113 -26.24 2.39 4.86
CA ALA A 113 -27.61 2.68 4.42
C ALA A 113 -28.02 4.16 4.58
N ASN A 114 -27.49 4.86 5.60
CA ASN A 114 -27.88 6.23 5.91
C ASN A 114 -26.73 7.25 5.85
N ARG A 115 -25.47 6.84 5.63
CA ARG A 115 -24.31 7.75 5.64
C ARG A 115 -23.24 7.35 4.63
N MET A 116 -22.68 8.36 3.94
CA MET A 116 -21.52 8.19 3.06
C MET A 116 -20.24 7.85 3.83
N THR A 117 -20.11 8.35 5.06
CA THR A 117 -19.05 7.98 6.00
C THR A 117 -19.62 7.02 7.04
N THR A 118 -19.19 5.77 6.96
CA THR A 118 -19.67 4.68 7.80
C THR A 118 -18.88 4.57 9.09
N ASP A 119 -19.53 4.08 10.13
CA ASP A 119 -18.90 3.75 11.41
C ASP A 119 -18.45 2.28 11.45
N SER A 120 -17.59 1.93 12.41
CA SER A 120 -17.04 0.57 12.48
C SER A 120 -18.12 -0.51 12.69
N ALA A 121 -19.25 -0.19 13.33
CA ALA A 121 -20.34 -1.14 13.58
C ALA A 121 -21.10 -1.53 12.30
N ALA A 122 -21.51 -0.54 11.48
CA ALA A 122 -22.16 -0.83 10.21
C ALA A 122 -21.19 -1.49 9.22
N ALA A 123 -19.91 -1.08 9.20
CA ALA A 123 -18.89 -1.75 8.38
C ALA A 123 -18.69 -3.22 8.77
N ALA A 124 -18.63 -3.53 10.07
CA ALA A 124 -18.51 -4.91 10.56
C ALA A 124 -19.73 -5.76 10.18
N THR A 125 -20.93 -5.17 10.23
CA THR A 125 -22.18 -5.85 9.81
C THR A 125 -22.15 -6.19 8.32
N ALA A 126 -21.71 -5.26 7.47
CA ALA A 126 -21.57 -5.51 6.04
C ALA A 126 -20.55 -6.61 5.74
N LEU A 127 -19.39 -6.60 6.43
CA LEU A 127 -18.32 -7.57 6.19
C LEU A 127 -18.63 -8.98 6.73
N LEU A 128 -19.28 -9.09 7.89
CA LEU A 128 -19.49 -10.37 8.58
C LEU A 128 -20.86 -10.98 8.30
N CYS A 129 -21.88 -10.15 8.08
CA CYS A 129 -23.26 -10.61 7.86
C CYS A 129 -23.70 -10.44 6.39
N GLY A 130 -22.97 -9.69 5.57
CA GLY A 130 -23.31 -9.46 4.17
C GLY A 130 -24.53 -8.55 3.95
N ASN A 131 -24.87 -7.72 4.94
CA ASN A 131 -26.05 -6.86 4.92
C ASN A 131 -25.68 -5.39 5.15
N PHE A 132 -26.37 -4.47 4.48
CA PHE A 132 -26.10 -3.03 4.47
C PHE A 132 -27.25 -2.21 5.05
#